data_AF-A0A0S8CK65-F1
#
_entry.id   AF-A0A0S8CK65-F1
#
_cell.length_a   1.000
_cell.length_b   1.000
_cell.length_c   1.000
_cell.angle_alpha   90.00
_cell.angle_beta   90.00
_cell.angle_gamma   90.00
#
_symmetry.space_group_name_H-M   'P 1'
#
loop_
_entity.id
_entity.type
_entity.pdbx_description
1 polymer ?
#
loop_
_entity_poly.entity_id
_entity_poly.type
_entity_poly.pdbx_seq_one_letter_code
_entity_poly.pdbx_strand_id
1 'polypeptide(L)'
;MEGIALRKRFGKELILGGHIDKRSFIKGKDALKEEVMRKVPYLCETGGFFPGLDHAIPPDVSFESFKYFINLLRDIAGLGRLPD
;
A
#
# COMPACT_ATOMS: atom_id res chain seq x y z
N MET A 1 11.80 7.76 0.27
CA MET A 1 11.86 8.10 -1.17
C MET A 1 10.44 8.03 -1.73
N GLU A 2 10.07 8.86 -2.71
CA GLU A 2 8.71 8.96 -3.23
C GLU A 2 8.54 8.05 -4.47
N GLY A 3 7.66 7.05 -4.41
CA GLY A 3 7.55 5.99 -5.41
C GLY A 3 6.93 6.43 -6.73
N ILE A 4 5.96 7.36 -6.69
CA ILE A 4 5.34 7.94 -7.88
C ILE A 4 6.38 8.71 -8.70
N ALA A 5 7.23 9.51 -8.02
CA ALA A 5 8.31 10.26 -8.63
C ALA A 5 9.34 9.33 -9.28
N LEU A 6 9.70 8.23 -8.63
CA LEU A 6 10.57 7.21 -9.22
C LEU A 6 9.94 6.56 -10.45
N ARG A 7 8.66 6.18 -10.38
CA ARG A 7 7.94 5.60 -11.51
C ARG A 7 7.89 6.56 -12.70
N LYS A 8 7.64 7.85 -12.47
CA LYS A 8 7.65 8.89 -13.51
C LYS A 8 9.04 9.09 -14.14
N ARG A 9 10.11 8.98 -13.34
CA ARG A 9 11.48 9.22 -13.80
C ARG A 9 12.10 8.03 -14.54
N PHE A 10 11.91 6.82 -14.02
CA PHE A 10 12.59 5.61 -14.50
C PHE A 10 11.68 4.63 -15.23
N GLY A 11 10.40 4.99 -15.44
CA GLY A 11 9.45 4.11 -16.12
C GLY A 11 9.40 2.74 -15.44
N LYS A 12 9.40 1.66 -16.23
CA LYS A 12 9.41 0.26 -15.74
C LYS A 12 10.82 -0.35 -15.61
N GLU A 13 11.88 0.44 -15.76
CA GLU A 13 13.26 -0.04 -15.54
C GLU A 13 13.52 -0.39 -14.07
N LEU A 14 12.68 0.13 -13.16
CA LEU A 14 12.68 -0.23 -11.74
C LEU A 14 11.40 -0.99 -11.37
N ILE A 15 11.59 -2.12 -10.67
CA ILE A 15 10.54 -2.77 -9.90
C ILE A 15 10.48 -2.12 -8.52
N LEU A 16 9.30 -1.69 -8.10
CA LEU A 16 9.06 -1.01 -6.83
C LEU A 16 8.39 -1.96 -5.84
N GLY A 17 8.70 -1.80 -4.55
CA GLY A 17 8.10 -2.59 -3.48
C GLY A 17 7.87 -1.74 -2.22
N GLY A 18 6.83 -2.06 -1.45
CA GLY A 18 6.51 -1.38 -0.20
C GLY A 18 5.77 -0.06 -0.40
N HIS A 19 6.34 1.01 0.17
CA HIS A 19 5.94 2.42 0.00
C HIS A 19 4.76 2.95 0.83
N ILE A 20 4.15 2.14 1.71
CA ILE A 20 3.11 2.59 2.66
C ILE A 20 3.74 2.95 4.01
N ASP A 21 3.56 4.19 4.48
CA ASP A 21 4.09 4.63 5.78
C ASP A 21 3.37 3.90 6.92
N LYS A 22 4.13 3.16 7.73
CA LYS A 22 3.64 2.43 8.90
C LYS A 22 2.86 3.32 9.90
N ARG A 23 3.16 4.62 9.97
CA ARG A 23 2.47 5.57 10.87
C ARG A 23 1.00 5.73 10.52
N SER A 24 0.60 5.46 9.28
CA SER A 24 -0.81 5.50 8.86
C SER A 24 -1.66 4.46 9.60
N PHE A 25 -1.08 3.31 9.96
CA PHE A 25 -1.77 2.28 10.76
C PHE A 25 -2.11 2.78 12.17
N ILE A 26 -1.22 3.57 12.77
CA ILE A 26 -1.40 4.12 14.13
C ILE A 26 -2.48 5.22 14.13
N LYS A 27 -2.58 5.97 13.03
CA LYS A 27 -3.56 7.06 12.87
C LYS A 27 -4.99 6.58 12.58
N GLY A 28 -5.19 5.28 12.36
CA GLY A 28 -6.50 4.67 12.12
C GLY A 28 -6.84 4.42 10.65
N LYS A 29 -8.01 3.80 10.43
CA LYS A 29 -8.43 3.26 9.13
C LYS A 29 -8.50 4.32 8.02
N ASP A 30 -8.99 5.52 8.33
CA ASP A 30 -9.13 6.58 7.32
C ASP A 30 -7.77 7.11 6.84
N ALA A 31 -6.83 7.32 7.77
CA ALA A 31 -5.47 7.74 7.44
C ALA A 31 -4.73 6.67 6.62
N LEU A 32 -4.91 5.39 6.97
CA LEU A 32 -4.39 4.27 6.20
C LEU A 32 -5.00 4.22 4.79
N LYS A 33 -6.32 4.39 4.68
CA LYS A 33 -7.00 4.42 3.38
C LYS A 33 -6.49 5.56 2.51
N GLU A 34 -6.36 6.76 3.04
CA GLU A 34 -5.83 7.93 2.32
C GLU A 34 -4.41 7.67 1.79
N GLU A 35 -3.52 7.18 2.66
CA GLU A 35 -2.14 6.87 2.30
C GLU A 35 -2.05 5.82 1.18
N VAL A 36 -2.86 4.76 1.26
CA VAL A 36 -2.93 3.72 0.24
C VAL A 36 -3.50 4.26 -1.07
N MET A 37 -4.65 4.93 -1.03
CA MET A 37 -5.36 5.40 -2.23
C MET A 37 -4.59 6.49 -2.98
N ARG A 38 -3.76 7.28 -2.29
CA ARG A 38 -2.90 8.29 -2.93
C ARG A 38 -1.76 7.68 -3.76
N LYS A 39 -1.34 6.45 -3.44
CA LYS A 39 -0.10 5.84 -3.98
C LYS A 39 -0.36 4.60 -4.83
N VAL A 40 -1.09 3.65 -4.26
CA VAL A 40 -1.20 2.28 -4.78
C VAL A 40 -1.90 2.22 -6.12
N PRO A 41 -3.05 2.88 -6.36
CA PRO A 41 -3.77 2.75 -7.63
C PRO A 41 -2.90 3.07 -8.85
N TYR A 42 -2.24 4.24 -8.85
CA TYR A 42 -1.35 4.65 -9.95
C TYR A 42 -0.16 3.70 -10.13
N LEU A 43 0.50 3.31 -9.03
CA LEU A 43 1.67 2.45 -9.11
C LEU A 43 1.32 1.03 -9.56
N CYS A 44 0.16 0.50 -9.15
CA CYS A 44 -0.36 -0.79 -9.61
C CYS A 44 -0.76 -0.76 -11.08
N GLU A 45 -1.48 0.28 -11.53
CA GLU A 45 -1.91 0.43 -12.93
C GLU A 45 -0.71 0.45 -13.89
N THR A 46 0.39 1.08 -13.49
CA THR A 46 1.63 1.09 -14.29
C THR A 46 2.38 -0.26 -14.29
N GLY A 47 2.03 -1.19 -13.40
CA GLY A 47 2.68 -2.49 -13.24
C GLY A 47 4.08 -2.43 -12.62
N GLY A 48 4.67 -3.58 -12.29
CA GLY A 48 6.02 -3.65 -11.70
C GLY A 48 6.11 -3.01 -10.31
N PHE A 49 5.03 -3.07 -9.54
CA PHE A 49 4.94 -2.56 -8.16
C PHE A 49 4.27 -3.60 -7.25
N PHE A 50 4.91 -3.90 -6.12
CA PHE A 50 4.38 -4.77 -5.08
C PHE A 50 4.05 -3.95 -3.83
N PRO A 51 2.78 -3.56 -3.60
CA PRO A 51 2.42 -2.73 -2.47
C PRO A 51 2.68 -3.44 -1.14
N GLY A 52 3.20 -2.69 -0.17
CA GLY A 52 3.47 -3.19 1.18
C GLY A 52 3.89 -2.07 2.13
N LEU A 53 4.12 -2.39 3.40
CA LEU A 53 4.74 -1.42 4.30
C LEU A 53 6.15 -1.10 3.84
N ASP A 54 6.60 0.13 4.08
CA ASP A 54 7.97 0.54 3.78
C ASP A 54 9.01 -0.01 4.79
N HIS A 55 8.55 -0.62 5.88
CA HIS A 55 9.32 -1.22 6.97
C HIS A 55 8.58 -2.41 7.59
N ALA A 56 9.12 -2.94 8.69
CA ALA A 56 8.43 -3.90 9.54
C ALA A 56 7.10 -3.35 10.09
N ILE A 57 6.13 -4.26 10.21
CA ILE A 57 4.84 -4.00 10.86
C ILE A 57 5.09 -3.73 12.35
N PRO A 58 4.69 -2.57 12.89
CA PRO A 58 4.81 -2.29 14.32
C PRO A 58 4.00 -3.28 15.17
N PRO A 59 4.48 -3.65 16.38
CA PRO A 59 3.81 -4.63 17.24
C PRO A 59 2.45 -4.15 17.79
N ASP A 60 2.20 -2.84 17.76
CA ASP A 60 0.96 -2.19 18.16
C ASP A 60 -0.10 -2.15 17.04
N VAL A 61 0.22 -2.62 15.83
CA VAL A 61 -0.78 -2.78 14.76
C VAL A 61 -1.66 -3.98 15.06
N SER A 62 -2.96 -3.74 15.23
CA SER A 62 -3.93 -4.81 15.42
C SER A 62 -4.09 -5.67 14.15
N PHE A 63 -4.38 -6.95 14.35
CA PHE A 63 -4.68 -7.87 13.25
C PHE A 63 -5.83 -7.36 12.36
N GLU A 64 -6.86 -6.76 12.96
CA GLU A 64 -7.99 -6.16 12.22
C GLU A 64 -7.57 -4.99 11.32
N SER A 65 -6.65 -4.14 11.79
CA SER A 65 -6.09 -3.06 10.98
C SER A 65 -5.28 -3.62 9.81
N PHE A 66 -4.52 -4.68 10.05
CA PHE A 66 -3.75 -5.35 9.01
C PHE A 66 -4.65 -6.08 7.99
N LYS A 67 -5.69 -6.79 8.42
CA LYS A 67 -6.71 -7.37 7.52
C LYS A 67 -7.36 -6.30 6.65
N TYR A 68 -7.73 -5.16 7.25
CA TYR A 68 -8.28 -4.03 6.51
C TYR A 68 -7.33 -3.54 5.42
N PHE A 69 -6.03 -3.38 5.74
CA PHE A 69 -5.00 -3.04 4.75
C PHE A 69 -4.95 -4.03 3.59
N ILE A 70 -4.89 -5.33 3.88
CA ILE A 70 -4.85 -6.38 2.85
C ILE A 70 -6.10 -6.34 1.97
N ASN A 71 -7.30 -6.23 2.56
CA ASN A 71 -8.53 -6.15 1.79
C ASN A 71 -8.61 -4.88 0.94
N LEU A 72 -8.10 -3.75 1.42
CA LEU A 72 -8.01 -2.53 0.61
C LEU A 72 -7.10 -2.72 -0.61
N LEU A 73 -5.95 -3.39 -0.46
CA LEU A 73 -5.08 -3.70 -1.60
C LEU A 73 -5.75 -4.66 -2.61
N ARG A 74 -6.51 -5.64 -2.10
CA ARG A 74 -7.26 -6.59 -2.94
C ARG A 74 -8.36 -5.89 -3.73
N ASP A 75 -9.12 -5.00 -3.09
CA ASP A 75 -10.13 -4.18 -3.77
C ASP A 75 -9.51 -3.37 -4.92
N ILE A 76 -8.35 -2.73 -4.69
CA ILE A 76 -7.62 -1.97 -5.71
C ILE A 76 -7.15 -2.88 -6.87
N ALA A 77 -6.74 -4.11 -6.55
CA ALA A 77 -6.32 -5.09 -7.54
C ALA A 77 -7.50 -5.79 -8.27
N GLY A 78 -8.75 -5.44 -7.95
CA GLY A 78 -9.94 -6.10 -8.50
C GLY A 78 -10.13 -7.54 -8.01
N LEU A 79 -9.53 -7.88 -6.87
CA LEU A 79 -9.64 -9.20 -6.24
C LEU A 79 -10.75 -9.22 -5.19
N GLY A 80 -11.44 -10.35 -5.03
CA GLY A 80 -12.42 -10.52 -3.97
C GLY A 80 -11.79 -10.40 -2.58
N ARG A 81 -12.49 -9.82 -1.61
CA ARG A 81 -12.03 -9.68 -0.23
C ARG A 81 -11.80 -11.03 0.43
N LEU A 82 -10.85 -11.07 1.36
CA LEU A 82 -10.68 -12.18 2.29
C LEU A 82 -11.80 -12.13 3.34
N PRO A 83 -12.25 -13.30 3.82
CA PRO A 83 -13.20 -13.38 4.93
C PRO A 83 -12.60 -12.79 6.21
N ASP A 84 -13.48 -12.45 7.15
CA ASP A 84 -13.13 -11.94 8.48
C ASP A 84 -12.50 -13.02 9.37
#